data_AF-A0A087GMF8-F1
#
_entry.id   AF-A0A087GMF8-F1
#
_cell.length_a   1.000
_cell.length_b   1.000
_cell.length_c   1.000
_cell.angle_alpha   90.00
_cell.angle_beta   90.00
_cell.angle_gamma   90.00
#
_symmetry.space_group_name_H-M   'P 1'
#
loop_
_entity.id
_entity.type
_entity.pdbx_description
1 polymer ?
#
loop_
_entity_poly.entity_id
_entity_poly.type
_entity_poly.pdbx_seq_one_letter_code
_entity_poly.pdbx_strand_id
1 'polypeptide(L)'
;MNCAEAYVKYMCKGLLEDCYNDLQVMVENNVDKECIERLKSVASTPFKRISYTESIKLLEKAVAQGEKFEKQVEWGIDLASEHERYLADVEFQKPVIVYNYPKDIKPFYMRINDDGKTVATMDVLVPKVTT
;
A
#
# COMPACT_ATOMS: atom_id res chain seq x y z
N MET A 1 7.30 -10.38 -4.15
CA MET A 1 6.38 -10.04 -3.04
C MET A 1 6.90 -10.48 -1.67
N ASN A 2 7.20 -11.78 -1.42
CA ASN A 2 7.66 -12.25 -0.10
C ASN A 2 8.88 -11.49 0.46
N CYS A 3 9.88 -11.22 -0.39
CA CYS A 3 11.08 -10.48 0.01
C CYS A 3 10.76 -9.04 0.47
N ALA A 4 9.90 -8.32 -0.27
CA ALA A 4 9.50 -6.96 0.09
C ALA A 4 8.74 -6.91 1.42
N GLU A 5 7.79 -7.83 1.63
CA GLU A 5 7.07 -7.93 2.90
C GLU A 5 8.02 -8.24 4.07
N ALA A 6 8.92 -9.21 3.90
CA ALA A 6 9.89 -9.57 4.93
C ALA A 6 10.84 -8.41 5.23
N TYR A 7 11.31 -7.70 4.20
CA TYR A 7 12.21 -6.56 4.34
C TYR A 7 11.55 -5.39 5.09
N VAL A 8 10.34 -4.98 4.71
CA VAL A 8 9.63 -3.90 5.40
C VAL A 8 9.38 -4.27 6.87
N LYS A 9 8.94 -5.50 7.13
CA LYS A 9 8.74 -5.98 8.52
C LYS A 9 10.03 -6.00 9.32
N TYR A 10 11.14 -6.42 8.71
CA TYR A 10 12.45 -6.42 9.34
C TYR A 10 12.87 -4.99 9.72
N MET A 11 12.74 -4.04 8.81
CA MET A 11 13.08 -2.64 9.07
C MET A 11 12.19 -2.02 10.16
N CYS A 12 10.89 -2.29 10.17
CA CYS A 12 10.00 -1.82 11.24
C CYS A 12 10.38 -2.39 12.61
N LYS A 13 10.79 -3.66 12.67
CA LYS A 13 11.27 -4.29 13.92
C LYS A 13 12.57 -3.65 14.38
N GLY A 14 13.54 -3.47 13.48
CA GLY A 14 14.81 -2.81 13.79
C GLY A 14 14.59 -1.40 14.37
N LEU A 15 13.70 -0.60 13.79
CA LEU A 15 13.37 0.72 14.35
C LEU A 15 12.76 0.65 15.76
N LEU A 16 11.91 -0.35 16.02
CA LEU A 16 11.29 -0.54 17.33
C LEU A 16 12.26 -1.09 18.38
N GLU A 17 13.31 -1.80 17.96
CA GLU A 17 14.31 -2.41 18.85
C GLU A 17 15.48 -1.45 19.11
N ASP A 18 16.04 -0.87 18.04
CA ASP A 18 17.28 -0.09 18.10
C ASP A 18 17.05 1.42 18.26
N CYS A 19 15.88 1.93 17.84
CA CYS A 19 15.58 3.37 17.83
C CYS A 19 14.37 3.76 18.70
N TYR A 20 13.97 2.90 19.65
CA TYR A 20 12.75 3.11 20.45
C TYR A 20 12.74 4.46 21.18
N ASN A 21 13.86 4.85 21.79
CA ASN A 21 13.96 6.10 22.54
C ASN A 21 13.73 7.32 21.64
N ASP A 22 14.27 7.32 20.42
CA ASP A 22 14.07 8.41 19.47
C ASP A 22 12.60 8.48 19.01
N LEU A 23 11.96 7.31 18.80
CA LEU A 23 10.54 7.24 18.50
C LEU A 23 9.68 7.78 19.66
N GLN A 24 10.05 7.51 20.92
CA GLN A 24 9.36 8.09 22.08
C GLN A 24 9.50 9.61 22.11
N VAL A 25 10.70 10.15 21.83
CA VAL A 25 10.92 11.59 21.73
C VAL A 25 10.03 12.22 20.65
N MET A 26 9.80 11.55 19.51
CA MET A 26 8.86 12.03 18.48
C MET A 26 7.41 12.09 18.98
N VAL A 27 6.99 11.09 19.77
CA VAL A 27 5.64 11.04 20.36
C VAL A 27 5.46 12.14 21.40
N GLU A 28 6.42 12.29 22.31
CA GLU A 28 6.40 13.29 23.40
C GLU A 28 6.39 14.72 22.87
N ASN A 29 7.16 14.98 21.80
CA ASN A 29 7.19 16.30 21.14
C ASN A 29 6.01 16.54 20.19
N ASN A 30 4.99 15.66 20.16
CA ASN A 30 3.83 15.74 19.28
C ASN A 30 4.17 15.80 17.77
N VAL A 31 5.32 15.27 17.35
CA VAL A 31 5.69 15.20 15.92
C VAL A 31 4.83 14.16 15.23
N ASP A 32 4.75 12.96 15.82
CA ASP A 32 3.88 11.89 15.38
C ASP A 32 3.53 10.98 16.56
N LYS A 33 2.28 11.08 17.03
CA LYS A 33 1.80 10.35 18.21
C LYS A 33 1.55 8.86 17.94
N GLU A 34 1.42 8.48 16.67
CA GLU A 34 1.00 7.15 16.27
C GLU A 34 2.14 6.32 15.66
N CYS A 35 3.35 6.89 15.54
CA CYS A 35 4.46 6.26 14.83
C CYS A 35 4.83 4.87 15.39
N ILE A 36 4.91 4.72 16.71
CA ILE A 36 5.25 3.46 17.37
C ILE A 36 4.17 2.40 17.09
N GLU A 37 2.90 2.74 17.27
CA GLU A 37 1.80 1.80 17.05
C GLU A 37 1.63 1.43 15.57
N ARG A 38 1.85 2.38 14.66
CA ARG A 38 1.88 2.10 13.22
C ARG A 38 3.04 1.15 12.86
N LEU A 39 4.25 1.38 13.38
CA LEU A 39 5.39 0.48 13.14
C LEU A 39 5.11 -0.94 13.69
N LYS A 40 4.53 -1.06 14.89
CA LYS A 40 4.14 -2.36 15.47
C LYS A 40 3.10 -3.06 14.60
N SER A 41 2.08 -2.32 14.14
CA SER A 41 1.03 -2.85 13.27
C SER A 41 1.60 -3.36 11.95
N VAL A 42 2.45 -2.60 11.28
CA VAL A 42 3.09 -3.01 10.01
C VAL A 42 4.01 -4.22 10.21
N ALA A 43 4.81 -4.24 11.29
CA ALA A 43 5.74 -5.32 11.59
C ALA A 43 5.04 -6.67 11.86
N SER A 44 3.83 -6.63 12.43
CA SER A 44 3.10 -7.83 12.87
C SER A 44 2.03 -8.30 11.89
N THR A 45 1.48 -7.41 11.07
CA THR A 45 0.32 -7.75 10.22
C THR A 45 0.75 -8.39 8.89
N PRO A 46 0.16 -9.52 8.46
CA PRO A 46 0.37 -10.06 7.12
C PRO A 46 -0.16 -9.12 6.05
N PHE A 47 0.63 -8.89 5.00
CA PHE A 47 0.25 -7.92 3.97
C PHE A 47 -0.83 -8.52 3.06
N LYS A 48 -1.90 -7.75 2.82
CA LYS A 48 -2.93 -8.15 1.85
C LYS A 48 -2.31 -8.12 0.45
N ARG A 49 -2.47 -9.18 -0.32
CA ARG A 49 -2.04 -9.22 -1.74
C ARG A 49 -3.28 -9.18 -2.61
N ILE A 50 -3.30 -8.27 -3.57
CA ILE A 50 -4.42 -8.08 -4.48
C ILE A 50 -3.91 -7.68 -5.87
N SER A 51 -4.53 -8.22 -6.93
CA SER A 51 -4.17 -7.78 -8.28
C SER A 51 -4.71 -6.36 -8.55
N TYR A 52 -4.06 -5.61 -9.43
CA TYR A 52 -4.52 -4.31 -9.90
C TYR A 52 -5.97 -4.38 -10.42
N THR A 53 -6.29 -5.44 -11.16
CA THR A 53 -7.65 -5.64 -11.69
C THR A 53 -8.69 -5.82 -10.58
N GLU A 54 -8.34 -6.53 -9.49
CA GLU A 54 -9.22 -6.65 -8.34
C GLU A 54 -9.31 -5.33 -7.54
N SER A 55 -8.21 -4.57 -7.43
CA SER A 55 -8.26 -3.27 -6.75
C SER A 55 -9.15 -2.27 -7.47
N ILE A 56 -9.12 -2.23 -8.81
CA ILE A 56 -10.05 -1.41 -9.60
C ILE A 56 -11.51 -1.81 -9.33
N LYS A 57 -11.84 -3.11 -9.32
CA LYS A 57 -13.21 -3.57 -9.01
C LYS A 57 -13.69 -3.16 -7.62
N LEU A 58 -12.80 -3.17 -6.62
CA LEU A 58 -13.13 -2.73 -5.26
C LEU A 58 -13.39 -1.22 -5.23
N LEU A 59 -12.56 -0.44 -5.90
CA LEU A 59 -12.73 1.02 -6.00
C LEU A 59 -14.01 1.38 -6.78
N GLU A 60 -14.32 0.70 -7.89
CA GLU A 60 -15.58 0.90 -8.63
C GLU A 60 -16.79 0.58 -7.76
N LYS A 61 -16.71 -0.49 -6.98
CA LYS A 61 -17.74 -0.86 -6.00
C LYS A 61 -17.90 0.21 -4.92
N ALA A 62 -16.81 0.77 -4.41
CA ALA A 62 -16.82 1.86 -3.44
C ALA A 62 -17.53 3.10 -4.01
N VAL A 63 -17.22 3.48 -5.26
CA VAL A 63 -17.90 4.57 -5.97
C VAL A 63 -19.39 4.30 -6.10
N ALA A 64 -19.78 3.07 -6.47
CA ALA A 64 -21.19 2.68 -6.55
C ALA A 64 -21.91 2.71 -5.19
N GLN A 65 -21.18 2.62 -4.08
CA GLN A 65 -21.68 2.72 -2.71
C GLN A 65 -21.68 4.15 -2.16
N GLY A 66 -21.20 5.12 -2.93
CA GLY A 66 -21.24 6.54 -2.58
C GLY A 66 -19.89 7.14 -2.19
N GLU A 67 -18.79 6.37 -2.25
CA GLU A 67 -17.45 6.92 -2.08
C GLU A 67 -17.14 7.89 -3.24
N LYS A 68 -16.48 9.02 -2.92
CA LYS A 68 -16.14 10.04 -3.92
C LYS A 68 -14.63 10.17 -4.01
N PHE A 69 -14.11 9.86 -5.18
CA PHE A 69 -12.72 10.12 -5.54
C PHE A 69 -12.63 11.33 -6.47
N GLU A 70 -11.57 12.13 -6.33
CA GLU A 70 -11.30 13.25 -7.23
C GLU A 70 -10.85 12.74 -8.62
N LYS A 71 -10.04 11.69 -8.64
CA LYS A 71 -9.60 11.01 -9.85
C LYS A 71 -10.52 9.84 -10.17
N GLN A 72 -10.79 9.71 -11.47
CA GLN A 72 -11.60 8.63 -12.01
C GLN A 72 -11.00 7.26 -11.63
N VAL A 73 -11.88 6.32 -11.31
CA VAL A 73 -11.54 4.92 -11.11
C VAL A 73 -11.91 4.17 -12.39
N GLU A 74 -10.91 3.74 -13.14
CA GLU A 74 -11.09 2.90 -14.32
C GLU A 74 -9.89 1.99 -14.56
N TRP A 75 -10.09 0.89 -15.26
CA TRP A 75 -8.99 -0.01 -15.62
C TRP A 75 -8.09 0.65 -16.68
N GLY A 76 -6.78 0.71 -16.42
CA GLY A 76 -5.80 1.31 -17.31
C GLY A 76 -5.14 2.58 -16.75
N ILE A 77 -5.68 3.17 -15.67
CA ILE A 77 -5.06 4.31 -14.97
C ILE A 77 -4.10 3.85 -13.87
N ASP A 78 -3.09 4.67 -13.58
CA ASP A 78 -2.28 4.47 -12.39
C ASP A 78 -3.07 4.89 -11.15
N LEU A 79 -2.92 4.16 -10.04
CA LEU A 79 -3.67 4.46 -8.82
C LEU A 79 -3.23 5.81 -8.26
N ALA A 80 -4.18 6.65 -7.91
CA ALA A 80 -3.92 7.91 -7.22
C ALA A 80 -3.71 7.66 -5.72
N SER A 81 -3.06 8.59 -5.02
CA SER A 81 -2.85 8.51 -3.57
C SER A 81 -4.15 8.30 -2.78
N GLU A 82 -5.28 8.87 -3.23
CA GLU A 82 -6.59 8.66 -2.59
C GLU A 82 -7.11 7.21 -2.77
N HIS A 83 -6.85 6.59 -3.92
CA HIS A 83 -7.23 5.20 -4.21
C HIS A 83 -6.39 4.25 -3.37
N GLU A 84 -5.07 4.50 -3.32
CA GLU A 84 -4.13 3.73 -2.49
C GLU A 84 -4.50 3.82 -1.01
N ARG A 85 -4.80 5.03 -0.52
CA ARG A 85 -5.25 5.28 0.85
C ARG A 85 -6.57 4.57 1.13
N TYR A 86 -7.54 4.60 0.23
CA TYR A 86 -8.80 3.88 0.41
C TYR A 86 -8.56 2.37 0.57
N LEU A 87 -7.71 1.77 -0.27
CA LEU A 87 -7.37 0.36 -0.17
C LEU A 87 -6.70 0.01 1.16
N ALA A 88 -5.71 0.81 1.60
CA ALA A 88 -4.94 0.53 2.81
C ALA A 88 -5.68 0.88 4.11
N ASP A 89 -6.33 2.04 4.18
CA ASP A 89 -6.91 2.60 5.40
C ASP A 89 -8.40 2.24 5.58
N VAL A 90 -9.16 2.08 4.50
CA VAL A 90 -10.62 1.88 4.56
C VAL A 90 -10.98 0.42 4.27
N GLU A 91 -10.60 -0.10 3.10
CA GLU A 91 -11.01 -1.44 2.65
C GLU A 91 -10.34 -2.56 3.45
N PHE A 92 -9.02 -2.48 3.63
CA PHE A 92 -8.27 -3.58 4.26
C PHE A 92 -7.74 -3.28 5.67
N GLN A 93 -7.58 -2.00 6.03
CA GLN A 93 -7.04 -1.56 7.33
C GLN A 93 -5.70 -2.22 7.69
N LYS A 94 -4.86 -2.47 6.68
CA LYS A 94 -3.56 -3.14 6.81
C LYS A 94 -2.68 -2.87 5.58
N PRO A 95 -1.37 -3.14 5.63
CA PRO A 95 -0.51 -3.01 4.44
C PRO A 95 -0.99 -3.89 3.28
N VAL A 96 -0.96 -3.32 2.08
CA VAL A 96 -1.45 -3.95 0.85
C VAL A 96 -0.31 -4.01 -0.17
N ILE A 97 -0.19 -5.11 -0.88
CA ILE A 97 0.64 -5.25 -2.08
C ILE A 97 -0.30 -5.35 -3.27
N VAL A 98 -0.31 -4.32 -4.11
CA VAL A 98 -1.03 -4.32 -5.38
C VAL A 98 -0.07 -4.82 -6.46
N TYR A 99 -0.47 -5.81 -7.25
CA TYR A 99 0.41 -6.43 -8.25
C TYR A 99 -0.26 -6.58 -9.63
N ASN A 100 0.54 -6.80 -10.67
CA ASN A 100 0.07 -6.99 -12.04
C ASN A 100 -0.64 -5.77 -12.66
N TYR A 101 0.03 -4.62 -12.68
CA TYR A 101 -0.49 -3.41 -13.35
C TYR A 101 -0.52 -3.56 -14.88
N PRO A 102 -1.32 -2.76 -15.60
CA PRO A 102 -1.33 -2.71 -17.06
C PRO A 102 0.06 -2.35 -17.61
N LYS A 103 0.45 -3.02 -18.70
CA LYS A 103 1.77 -2.82 -19.31
C LYS A 103 1.98 -1.39 -19.83
N ASP A 104 0.92 -0.74 -20.29
CA ASP A 104 1.01 0.55 -20.99
C ASP A 104 1.30 1.73 -20.06
N ILE A 105 1.15 1.53 -18.74
CA ILE A 105 1.42 2.55 -17.71
C ILE A 105 2.63 2.23 -16.82
N LYS A 106 3.39 1.19 -17.14
CA LYS A 106 4.58 0.80 -16.37
C LYS A 106 5.82 0.74 -17.27
N PRO A 107 7.03 0.86 -16.70
CA PRO A 107 8.26 0.90 -17.48
C PRO A 107 8.51 -0.35 -18.34
N PHE A 108 9.20 -0.15 -19.47
CA PHE A 108 9.46 -1.17 -20.49
C PHE A 108 10.22 -2.42 -20.00
N TYR A 109 10.94 -2.34 -18.87
CA TYR A 109 11.76 -3.43 -18.34
C TYR A 109 10.95 -4.46 -17.53
N MET A 110 9.67 -4.18 -17.24
CA MET A 110 8.83 -5.10 -16.48
C MET A 110 8.43 -6.29 -17.36
N ARG A 111 8.57 -7.52 -16.83
CA ARG A 111 8.18 -8.74 -17.55
C ARG A 111 6.69 -8.70 -17.88
N ILE A 112 6.33 -8.89 -19.14
CA ILE A 112 4.93 -9.07 -19.57
C ILE A 112 4.41 -10.41 -19.04
N ASN A 113 3.23 -10.39 -18.43
CA ASN A 113 2.55 -11.58 -17.94
C ASN A 113 1.92 -12.38 -19.07
N ASP A 114 1.54 -13.62 -18.78
CA ASP A 114 1.02 -14.56 -19.78
C ASP A 114 -0.33 -14.12 -20.37
N ASP A 115 -1.02 -13.17 -19.73
CA ASP A 115 -2.24 -12.52 -20.23
C ASP A 115 -1.99 -11.50 -21.37
N GLY A 116 -0.74 -11.12 -21.62
CA GLY A 116 -0.34 -10.13 -22.63
C GLY A 116 -0.78 -8.67 -22.36
N LYS A 117 -1.44 -8.42 -21.23
CA LYS A 117 -2.04 -7.13 -20.85
C LYS A 117 -1.36 -6.51 -19.64
N THR A 118 -0.93 -7.32 -18.68
CA THR A 118 -0.32 -6.87 -17.44
C THR A 118 1.17 -7.19 -17.40
N VAL A 119 1.89 -6.55 -16.49
CA VAL A 119 3.31 -6.78 -16.25
C VAL A 119 3.55 -7.22 -14.81
N ALA A 120 4.62 -7.97 -14.54
CA ALA A 120 5.01 -8.47 -13.23
C ALA A 120 5.52 -7.35 -12.31
N THR A 121 4.63 -6.45 -11.91
CA THR A 121 4.87 -5.30 -11.03
C THR A 121 4.25 -5.53 -9.66
N MET A 122 4.76 -4.81 -8.65
CA MET A 122 4.14 -4.73 -7.34
C MET A 122 4.43 -3.37 -6.69
N ASP A 123 3.42 -2.80 -6.04
CA ASP A 123 3.52 -1.59 -5.21
C ASP A 123 3.07 -1.95 -3.78
N VAL A 124 3.78 -1.45 -2.76
CA VAL A 124 3.50 -1.70 -1.34
C VAL A 124 2.86 -0.45 -0.73
N LEU A 125 1.58 -0.56 -0.38
CA LEU A 125 0.78 0.48 0.22
C LEU A 125 0.76 0.29 1.74
N VAL A 126 1.17 1.29 2.49
CA VAL A 126 1.19 1.23 3.96
C VAL A 126 0.16 2.22 4.51
N PRO A 127 -0.67 1.81 5.49
CA PRO A 127 -1.67 2.69 6.08
C PRO A 127 -1.06 3.98 6.60
N LYS A 128 -1.74 5.11 6.39
CA LYS A 128 -1.34 6.43 6.91
C LYS A 128 0.07 6.91 6.49
N VAL A 129 0.59 6.48 5.33
CA VAL A 129 1.91 6.92 4.80
C VAL A 129 1.78 7.91 3.63
N THR A 130 0.63 7.97 2.95
CA THR A 130 0.47 8.84 1.78
C THR A 130 0.13 10.28 2.19
N THR A 131 1.10 11.16 1.94
CA THR A 131 1.03 12.64 1.94
C THR A 131 -0.12 13.20 1.11
#